data_AF-A0A963C5M0-F1
#
_entry.id   AF-A0A963C5M0-F1
#
_cell.length_a   1.000
_cell.length_b   1.000
_cell.length_c   1.000
_cell.angle_alpha   90.00
_cell.angle_beta   90.00
_cell.angle_gamma   90.00
#
_symmetry.space_group_name_H-M   'P 1'
#
loop_
_entity.id
_entity.type
_entity.pdbx_description
1 polymer ?
#
loop_
_entity_poly.entity_id
_entity_poly.type
_entity_poly.pdbx_seq_one_letter_code
_entity_poly.pdbx_strand_id
1 'polypeptide(L)'
;MKIIPIAGIAAATLLASLPALAAGVSFVSPADGARVPSEFKVEMAVDGMMVKPAGELVEGTGHHHLIIDGEAIAEGSPVPADDQHRHFGKGQTETTLTLAPGSHTLTLQFADGMHRSYGPAMSSTITVVVE
;
A
#
# COMPACT_ATOMS: atom_id res chain seq x y z
N MET A 1 -27.66 15.46 -64.16
CA MET A 1 -27.00 14.67 -63.09
C MET A 1 -25.60 15.23 -62.88
N LYS A 2 -25.33 15.94 -61.77
CA LYS A 2 -23.96 16.23 -61.29
C LYS A 2 -23.96 16.72 -59.83
N ILE A 3 -23.92 15.71 -58.96
CA ILE A 3 -23.21 15.57 -57.67
C ILE A 3 -22.86 16.84 -56.87
N ILE A 4 -23.49 16.98 -55.70
CA ILE A 4 -23.12 17.90 -54.61
C ILE A 4 -22.14 17.15 -53.68
N PRO A 5 -20.98 17.71 -53.28
CA PRO A 5 -20.12 17.04 -52.32
C PRO A 5 -20.62 17.28 -50.89
N ILE A 6 -20.81 16.19 -50.14
CA ILE A 6 -21.10 16.22 -48.70
C ILE A 6 -19.75 16.38 -47.99
N ALA A 7 -19.54 17.51 -47.33
CA ALA A 7 -18.40 17.72 -46.45
C ALA A 7 -18.56 16.85 -45.20
N GLY A 8 -17.68 15.87 -45.03
CA GLY A 8 -17.63 15.01 -43.85
C GLY A 8 -17.12 15.80 -42.64
N ILE A 9 -17.90 15.84 -41.57
CA ILE A 9 -17.47 16.34 -40.26
C ILE A 9 -16.62 15.25 -39.61
N ALA A 10 -15.31 15.47 -39.51
CA ALA A 10 -14.44 14.64 -38.70
C ALA A 10 -14.62 15.04 -37.22
N ALA A 11 -15.29 14.20 -36.44
CA ALA A 11 -15.33 14.34 -34.99
C ALA A 11 -14.03 13.80 -34.40
N ALA A 12 -13.16 14.70 -33.94
CA ALA A 12 -11.98 14.33 -33.17
C ALA A 12 -12.42 13.97 -31.74
N THR A 13 -12.42 12.69 -31.40
CA THR A 13 -12.60 12.22 -30.02
C THR A 13 -11.35 12.53 -29.21
N LEU A 14 -11.45 13.50 -28.31
CA LEU A 14 -10.44 13.77 -27.28
C LEU A 14 -10.54 12.68 -26.21
N LEU A 15 -9.61 11.73 -26.21
CA LEU A 15 -9.42 10.81 -25.09
C LEU A 15 -8.80 11.61 -23.93
N ALA A 16 -9.62 12.03 -22.98
CA ALA A 16 -9.12 12.57 -21.72
C ALA A 16 -8.48 11.44 -20.92
N SER A 17 -7.15 11.46 -20.77
CA SER A 17 -6.45 10.62 -19.81
C SER A 17 -6.83 11.08 -18.40
N LEU A 18 -7.63 10.28 -17.69
CA LEU A 18 -7.84 10.52 -16.27
C LEU A 18 -6.49 10.37 -15.55
N PRO A 19 -6.14 11.26 -14.62
CA PRO A 19 -4.95 11.05 -13.81
C PRO A 19 -5.12 9.72 -13.07
N ALA A 20 -4.13 8.83 -13.18
CA ALA A 20 -4.06 7.68 -12.30
C ALA A 20 -4.07 8.20 -10.86
N LEU A 21 -4.95 7.67 -10.00
CA LEU A 21 -4.86 7.96 -8.57
C LEU A 21 -3.45 7.60 -8.11
N ALA A 22 -2.83 8.46 -7.30
CA ALA A 22 -1.54 8.14 -6.71
C ALA A 22 -1.67 6.84 -5.92
N ALA A 23 -0.78 5.87 -6.19
CA ALA A 23 -0.74 4.63 -5.42
C ALA A 23 -0.20 4.91 -4.02
N GLY A 24 -0.69 4.18 -3.03
CA GLY A 24 -0.27 4.35 -1.65
C GLY A 24 -0.83 3.28 -0.73
N VAL A 25 -0.35 3.27 0.51
CA VAL A 25 -0.90 2.45 1.59
C VAL A 25 -1.31 3.32 2.76
N SER A 26 -2.28 2.85 3.54
CA SER A 26 -2.74 3.57 4.73
C SER A 26 -3.20 2.61 5.82
N PHE A 27 -3.20 3.11 7.06
CA PHE A 27 -3.87 2.46 8.17
C PHE A 27 -5.34 2.86 8.17
N VAL A 28 -6.23 1.88 8.07
CA VAL A 28 -7.66 2.06 8.33
C VAL A 28 -7.87 2.16 9.84
N SER A 29 -7.15 1.32 10.60
CA SER A 29 -7.03 1.41 12.04
C SER A 29 -5.69 0.81 12.51
N PRO A 30 -5.12 1.25 13.64
CA PRO A 30 -5.51 2.42 14.42
C PRO A 30 -5.17 3.73 13.69
N ALA A 31 -5.75 4.84 14.14
CA ALA A 31 -5.37 6.18 13.68
C ALA A 31 -4.01 6.60 14.28
N ASP A 32 -3.34 7.54 13.62
CA ASP A 32 -2.12 8.15 14.18
C ASP A 32 -2.39 8.82 15.54
N GLY A 33 -1.52 8.55 16.50
CA GLY A 33 -1.62 8.99 17.89
C GLY A 33 -2.63 8.22 18.75
N ALA A 34 -3.21 7.12 18.24
CA ALA A 34 -4.18 6.34 19.01
C ALA A 34 -3.58 5.74 20.29
N ARG A 35 -4.37 5.77 21.37
CA ARG A 35 -4.14 4.98 22.57
C ARG A 35 -4.82 3.63 22.44
N VAL A 36 -4.08 2.55 22.61
CA VAL A 36 -4.55 1.18 22.37
C VAL A 36 -4.18 0.26 23.53
N PRO A 37 -4.97 -0.79 23.81
CA PRO A 37 -4.59 -1.82 24.77
C PRO A 37 -3.35 -2.59 24.30
N SER A 38 -2.74 -3.39 25.18
CA SER A 38 -1.57 -4.23 24.85
C SER A 38 -1.79 -5.20 23.69
N GLU A 39 -3.03 -5.60 23.42
CA GLU A 39 -3.43 -6.37 22.25
C GLU A 39 -4.48 -5.61 21.44
N PHE A 40 -4.17 -5.26 20.19
CA PHE A 40 -5.02 -4.41 19.37
C PHE A 40 -5.01 -4.83 17.90
N LYS A 41 -6.09 -4.50 17.19
CA LYS A 41 -6.25 -4.78 15.76
C LYS A 41 -5.59 -3.68 14.93
N VAL A 42 -4.95 -4.09 13.84
CA VAL A 42 -4.43 -3.22 12.78
C VAL A 42 -5.09 -3.61 11.47
N GLU A 43 -5.67 -2.64 10.77
CA GLU A 43 -6.30 -2.79 9.46
C GLU A 43 -5.59 -1.89 8.44
N MET A 44 -5.27 -2.45 7.29
CA MET A 44 -4.40 -1.87 6.28
C MET A 44 -5.15 -1.76 4.95
N ALA A 45 -4.89 -0.70 4.20
CA ALA A 45 -5.42 -0.49 2.86
C ALA A 45 -4.30 -0.19 1.87
N VAL A 46 -4.59 -0.44 0.59
CA VAL A 46 -3.77 -0.06 -0.55
C VAL A 46 -4.67 0.56 -1.62
N ASP A 47 -4.22 1.67 -2.19
CA ASP A 47 -4.86 2.37 -3.31
C ASP A 47 -3.93 2.32 -4.53
N GLY A 48 -4.52 2.24 -5.73
CA GLY A 48 -3.76 2.21 -6.99
C GLY A 48 -3.03 0.89 -7.30
N MET A 49 -3.04 -0.08 -6.39
CA MET A 49 -2.50 -1.44 -6.57
C MET A 49 -3.45 -2.49 -5.99
N MET A 50 -3.20 -3.77 -6.27
CA MET A 50 -3.96 -4.90 -5.73
C MET A 50 -3.14 -5.73 -4.76
N VAL A 51 -3.79 -6.23 -3.70
CA VAL A 51 -3.18 -7.20 -2.81
C VAL A 51 -3.12 -8.57 -3.49
N LYS A 52 -1.94 -9.20 -3.50
CA LYS A 52 -1.67 -10.55 -4.01
C LYS A 52 -0.68 -11.27 -3.08
N PRO A 53 -0.88 -12.57 -2.79
CA PRO A 53 0.10 -13.35 -2.06
C PRO A 53 1.50 -13.29 -2.67
N ALA A 54 2.51 -13.42 -1.82
CA ALA A 54 3.90 -13.54 -2.22
C ALA A 54 4.14 -14.78 -3.10
N GLY A 55 5.17 -14.72 -3.93
CA GLY A 55 5.68 -15.80 -4.78
C GLY A 55 5.91 -15.37 -6.22
N GLU A 56 4.92 -14.72 -6.84
CA GLU A 56 4.99 -14.33 -8.26
C GLU A 56 5.09 -12.81 -8.40
N LEU A 57 6.01 -12.34 -9.25
CA LEU A 57 6.08 -10.94 -9.65
C LEU A 57 5.00 -10.63 -10.68
N VAL A 58 3.97 -9.90 -10.24
CA VAL A 58 2.93 -9.39 -11.12
C VAL A 58 2.81 -7.88 -10.95
N GLU A 59 2.87 -7.17 -12.08
CA GLU A 59 2.77 -5.72 -12.13
C GLU A 59 1.48 -5.22 -11.46
N GLY A 60 1.57 -4.11 -10.72
CA GLY A 60 0.42 -3.54 -10.03
C GLY A 60 -0.06 -4.34 -8.82
N THR A 61 0.71 -5.34 -8.35
CA THR A 61 0.32 -6.19 -7.21
C THR A 61 1.41 -6.29 -6.16
N GLY A 62 1.02 -6.61 -4.93
CA GLY A 62 1.96 -6.82 -3.84
C GLY A 62 1.27 -7.23 -2.55
N HIS A 63 1.97 -7.15 -1.44
CA HIS A 63 1.40 -7.43 -0.12
C HIS A 63 1.99 -6.52 0.96
N HIS A 64 1.28 -6.44 2.08
CA HIS A 64 1.65 -5.59 3.20
C HIS A 64 2.78 -6.22 4.02
N HIS A 65 3.55 -5.33 4.63
CA HIS A 65 4.47 -5.58 5.73
C HIS A 65 4.26 -4.52 6.78
N LEU A 66 4.54 -4.84 8.03
CA LEU A 66 4.53 -3.87 9.11
C LEU A 66 5.87 -3.88 9.82
N ILE A 67 6.48 -2.71 9.93
CA ILE A 67 7.77 -2.49 10.58
C ILE A 67 7.49 -1.82 11.92
N ILE A 68 7.81 -2.50 13.00
CA ILE A 68 7.60 -2.01 14.37
C ILE A 68 8.86 -1.28 14.82
N ASP A 69 8.69 -0.03 15.24
CA ASP A 69 9.77 0.85 15.69
C ASP A 69 10.88 1.02 14.65
N GLY A 70 10.49 1.12 13.37
CA GLY A 70 11.41 1.25 12.24
C GLY A 70 10.86 2.10 11.11
N GLU A 71 11.72 2.36 10.11
CA GLU A 71 11.46 3.28 9.00
C GLU A 71 11.11 2.53 7.70
N ALA A 72 10.65 3.29 6.71
CA ALA A 72 10.35 2.77 5.38
C ALA A 72 11.61 2.21 4.70
N ILE A 73 11.41 1.17 3.90
CA ILE A 73 12.49 0.46 3.23
C ILE A 73 12.68 1.02 1.83
N ALA A 74 13.93 1.23 1.42
CA ALA A 74 14.27 1.73 0.09
C ALA A 74 13.69 0.85 -1.03
N GLU A 75 13.32 1.48 -2.14
CA GLU A 75 12.74 0.78 -3.30
C GLU A 75 13.66 -0.34 -3.80
N GLY A 76 13.07 -1.49 -4.13
CA GLY A 76 13.77 -2.68 -4.61
C GLY A 76 14.54 -3.45 -3.54
N SER A 77 14.67 -2.92 -2.32
CA SER A 77 15.36 -3.61 -1.22
C SER A 77 14.45 -4.69 -0.61
N PRO A 78 15.00 -5.85 -0.21
CA PRO A 78 14.22 -6.89 0.45
C PRO A 78 13.75 -6.41 1.82
N VAL A 79 12.51 -6.77 2.19
CA VAL A 79 12.02 -6.60 3.55
C VAL A 79 12.71 -7.63 4.46
N PRO A 80 13.40 -7.21 5.54
CA PRO A 80 14.05 -8.13 6.46
C PRO A 80 13.08 -9.16 7.07
N ALA A 81 13.58 -10.37 7.31
CA ALA A 81 12.84 -11.42 8.00
C ALA A 81 13.37 -11.56 9.44
N ASP A 82 12.95 -10.63 10.28
CA ASP A 82 13.30 -10.57 11.70
C ASP A 82 12.07 -10.23 12.57
N ASP A 83 12.27 -10.11 13.88
CA ASP A 83 11.18 -9.89 14.83
C ASP A 83 10.53 -8.50 14.73
N GLN A 84 11.19 -7.52 14.11
CA GLN A 84 10.66 -6.17 13.90
C GLN A 84 9.74 -6.08 12.68
N HIS A 85 9.86 -7.03 11.74
CA HIS A 85 9.14 -7.02 10.48
C HIS A 85 8.06 -8.10 10.45
N ARG A 86 6.79 -7.69 10.42
CA ARG A 86 5.66 -8.61 10.23
C ARG A 86 5.34 -8.74 8.74
N HIS A 87 5.21 -9.97 8.28
CA HIS A 87 5.00 -10.30 6.87
C HIS A 87 3.56 -10.77 6.62
N PHE A 88 2.89 -10.12 5.68
CA PHE A 88 1.52 -10.48 5.27
C PHE A 88 1.48 -11.08 3.86
N GLY A 89 2.45 -11.97 3.58
CA GLY A 89 2.64 -12.62 2.28
C GLY A 89 1.52 -13.55 1.82
N LYS A 90 0.45 -13.76 2.61
CA LYS A 90 -0.77 -14.45 2.14
C LYS A 90 -1.85 -13.48 1.67
N GLY A 91 -1.53 -12.19 1.58
CA GLY A 91 -2.47 -11.14 1.19
C GLY A 91 -3.36 -10.68 2.34
N GLN A 92 -2.90 -10.77 3.59
CA GLN A 92 -3.67 -10.28 4.72
C GLN A 92 -3.73 -8.75 4.71
N THR A 93 -4.90 -8.21 4.99
CA THR A 93 -5.16 -6.77 5.12
C THR A 93 -5.41 -6.35 6.56
N GLU A 94 -5.34 -7.29 7.50
CA GLU A 94 -5.49 -7.03 8.92
C GLU A 94 -4.64 -7.98 9.76
N THR A 95 -4.35 -7.58 10.99
CA THR A 95 -3.69 -8.41 11.99
C THR A 95 -4.06 -7.98 13.40
N THR A 96 -3.72 -8.81 14.38
CA THR A 96 -3.71 -8.44 15.79
C THR A 96 -2.27 -8.35 16.24
N LEU A 97 -1.89 -7.22 16.83
CA LEU A 97 -0.57 -7.00 17.42
C LEU A 97 -0.66 -7.08 18.93
N THR A 98 0.40 -7.62 19.53
CA THR A 98 0.65 -7.54 20.96
C THR A 98 1.97 -6.80 21.17
N LEU A 99 1.93 -5.66 21.85
CA LEU A 99 3.11 -4.83 22.12
C LEU A 99 3.20 -4.52 23.62
N ALA A 100 4.41 -4.20 24.07
CA ALA A 100 4.62 -3.76 25.45
C ALA A 100 4.02 -2.34 25.65
N PRO A 101 3.67 -1.95 26.88
CA PRO A 101 3.25 -0.58 27.17
C PRO A 101 4.32 0.45 26.78
N GLY A 102 3.92 1.53 26.11
CA GLY A 102 4.85 2.54 25.60
C GLY A 102 4.43 3.18 24.29
N SER A 103 5.23 4.13 23.81
CA SER A 103 5.06 4.74 22.49
C SER A 103 5.77 3.88 21.44
N HIS A 104 5.07 3.51 20.38
CA HIS A 104 5.60 2.73 19.27
C HIS A 104 5.32 3.40 17.93
N THR A 105 6.26 3.30 16.99
CA THR A 105 5.97 3.64 15.59
C THR A 105 5.61 2.37 14.82
N LEU A 106 4.61 2.48 13.96
CA LEU A 106 4.18 1.43 13.06
C LEU A 106 4.32 1.95 11.63
N THR A 107 5.25 1.38 10.88
CA THR A 107 5.46 1.74 9.47
C THR A 107 4.92 0.62 8.58
N LEU A 108 3.81 0.88 7.91
CA LEU A 108 3.25 0.05 6.86
C LEU A 108 4.12 0.17 5.62
N GLN A 109 4.48 -0.97 5.02
CA GLN A 109 5.30 -1.04 3.81
C GLN A 109 4.64 -1.98 2.81
N PHE A 110 4.41 -1.52 1.58
CA PHE A 110 4.00 -2.40 0.48
C PHE A 110 5.24 -2.95 -0.25
N ALA A 111 5.17 -4.21 -0.66
CA ALA A 111 6.25 -4.88 -1.38
C ALA A 111 5.72 -5.84 -2.44
N ASP A 112 6.55 -6.16 -3.42
CA ASP A 112 6.22 -7.06 -4.54
C ASP A 112 6.12 -8.54 -4.11
N GLY A 113 5.79 -9.41 -5.05
CA GLY A 113 5.72 -10.86 -4.81
C GLY A 113 7.02 -11.50 -4.28
N MET A 114 8.15 -10.82 -4.36
CA MET A 114 9.46 -11.29 -3.87
C MET A 114 9.88 -10.61 -2.56
N HIS A 115 8.94 -9.95 -1.86
CA HIS A 115 9.19 -9.17 -0.65
C HIS A 115 10.18 -8.01 -0.88
N ARG A 116 10.21 -7.41 -2.07
CA ARG A 116 11.00 -6.19 -2.33
C ARG A 116 10.11 -4.97 -2.21
N SER A 117 10.56 -4.01 -1.40
CA SER A 117 9.84 -2.77 -1.13
C SER A 117 9.54 -2.01 -2.43
N TYR A 118 8.32 -1.46 -2.54
CA TYR A 118 7.99 -0.45 -3.54
C TYR A 118 8.47 0.97 -3.14
N GLY A 119 9.28 1.07 -2.10
CA GLY A 119 9.93 2.28 -1.64
C GLY A 119 9.09 3.10 -0.66
N PRO A 120 9.64 4.25 -0.20
CA PRO A 120 8.97 5.13 0.76
C PRO A 120 7.65 5.72 0.27
N ALA A 121 7.45 5.86 -1.04
CA ALA A 121 6.18 6.32 -1.62
C ALA A 121 5.02 5.33 -1.38
N MET A 122 5.34 4.05 -1.19
CA MET A 122 4.40 2.97 -0.86
C MET A 122 4.53 2.56 0.62
N SER A 123 4.72 3.55 1.48
CA SER A 123 4.77 3.39 2.93
C SER A 123 3.90 4.41 3.66
N SER A 124 3.52 4.11 4.89
CA SER A 124 2.80 5.02 5.78
C SER A 124 3.22 4.74 7.21
N THR A 125 3.48 5.78 7.99
CA THR A 125 3.90 5.64 9.39
C THR A 125 2.89 6.31 10.30
N ILE A 126 2.52 5.62 11.38
CA ILE A 126 1.76 6.16 12.50
C ILE A 126 2.51 5.92 13.80
N THR A 127 2.15 6.69 14.83
CA THR A 127 2.52 6.47 16.22
C THR A 127 1.32 5.92 16.97
N VAL A 128 1.53 4.92 17.83
CA VAL A 128 0.52 4.44 18.79
C VAL A 128 1.09 4.48 20.20
N VAL A 129 0.22 4.67 21.19
CA VAL A 129 0.56 4.61 22.61
C VAL A 129 -0.15 3.41 23.22
N VAL A 130 0.62 2.42 23.65
CA VAL A 130 0.13 1.20 24.27
C VAL A 130 0.03 1.41 25.78
N GLU A 131 -1.15 1.17 26.35
CA GLU A 131 -1.45 1.32 27.79
C GLU A 131 -2.29 0.17 28.37
#